data_AF-G9NRK8-F1
#
_entry.id   AF-G9NRK8-F1
#
_cell.length_a   1.000
_cell.length_b   1.000
_cell.length_c   1.000
_cell.angle_alpha   90.00
_cell.angle_beta   90.00
_cell.angle_gamma   90.00
#
_symmetry.space_group_name_H-M   'P 1'
#
loop_
_entity.id
_entity.type
_entity.pdbx_description
1 polymer ?
#
loop_
_entity_poly.entity_id
_entity_poly.type
_entity_poly.pdbx_seq_one_letter_code
_entity_poly.pdbx_strand_id
1 'polypeptide(L)'
;MVYQTPTEILEVLTCYLLADISQEQLQAFKAAFELGNFARFSPKLRIKIVRPPEDYIGKSHEYIRRKEDEAGREEAFLIVDDRAVENDAVWYIQWFADDGPMDVCAESSDVLWKMLIRTDKLAMVYVNYDVGNISLQEQLPNCGVEFPVKEGYEQPKVFDYDMDMHKEQYGQPTWVNAEPHEFEYNKGGEKFGDYVAPPRTLARLKDEVAEASGVLNDWVKPYPAGPLRMSNGKMKEFPEGTMVLQLMINPDFPWPPFKWPRGSL
;
A
#
# COMPACT_ATOMS: atom_id res chain seq x y z
N MET A 1 -0.35 -25.29 -12.90
CA MET A 1 -0.80 -23.96 -12.47
C MET A 1 0.07 -23.58 -11.29
N VAL A 2 0.89 -22.53 -11.45
CA VAL A 2 1.84 -22.11 -10.42
C VAL A 2 1.11 -21.61 -9.18
N TYR A 3 1.81 -21.60 -8.05
CA TYR A 3 1.27 -21.07 -6.81
C TYR A 3 1.84 -19.69 -6.48
N GLN A 4 0.97 -18.68 -6.47
CA GLN A 4 1.22 -17.34 -5.92
C GLN A 4 0.65 -17.27 -4.51
N THR A 5 1.44 -16.76 -3.56
CA THR A 5 0.95 -16.55 -2.21
C THR A 5 -0.12 -15.45 -2.24
N PRO A 6 -1.36 -15.72 -1.80
CA PRO A 6 -2.38 -14.70 -1.75
C PRO A 6 -1.98 -13.61 -0.74
N THR A 7 -2.29 -12.36 -1.06
CA THR A 7 -2.17 -11.25 -0.11
C THR A 7 -3.02 -11.56 1.13
N GLU A 8 -2.39 -11.54 2.30
CA GLU A 8 -3.01 -11.91 3.58
C GLU A 8 -3.96 -10.83 4.13
N ILE A 9 -4.43 -11.01 5.37
CA ILE A 9 -5.36 -10.12 6.06
C ILE A 9 -4.76 -8.71 6.15
N LEU A 10 -5.23 -7.82 5.28
CA LEU A 10 -4.85 -6.42 5.30
C LEU A 10 -5.59 -5.67 6.41
N GLU A 11 -4.88 -4.73 7.04
CA GLU A 11 -5.50 -3.74 7.91
C GLU A 11 -6.57 -2.96 7.14
N VAL A 12 -7.65 -2.63 7.86
CA VAL A 12 -8.76 -1.84 7.32
C VAL A 12 -8.84 -0.53 8.07
N LEU A 13 -8.40 0.56 7.45
CA LEU A 13 -8.56 1.89 8.02
C LEU A 13 -9.98 2.42 7.78
N THR A 14 -10.55 3.08 8.78
CA THR A 14 -11.79 3.83 8.60
C THR A 14 -11.49 5.11 7.85
N CYS A 15 -12.32 5.45 6.85
CA CYS A 15 -12.22 6.70 6.10
C CYS A 15 -13.53 7.48 6.26
N TYR A 16 -13.49 8.57 7.02
CA TYR A 16 -14.63 9.45 7.24
C TYR A 16 -14.78 10.42 6.06
N LEU A 17 -15.91 10.32 5.35
CA LEU A 17 -16.26 11.23 4.27
C LEU A 17 -17.01 12.44 4.82
N LEU A 18 -16.27 13.50 5.18
CA LEU A 18 -16.82 14.75 5.70
C LEU A 18 -17.33 15.68 4.58
N ALA A 19 -16.66 15.67 3.43
CA ALA A 19 -17.04 16.47 2.28
C ALA A 19 -18.38 16.02 1.67
N ASP A 20 -19.16 16.98 1.18
CA ASP A 20 -20.33 16.70 0.36
C ASP A 20 -19.90 16.52 -1.11
N ILE A 21 -19.56 15.28 -1.46
CA ILE A 21 -19.12 14.93 -2.81
C ILE A 21 -20.18 14.21 -3.62
N SER A 22 -20.16 14.44 -4.93
CA SER A 22 -20.93 13.69 -5.90
C SER A 22 -20.49 12.22 -5.97
N GLN A 23 -21.36 11.37 -6.53
CA GLN A 23 -21.00 9.98 -6.82
C GLN A 23 -19.80 9.87 -7.77
N GLU A 24 -19.67 10.79 -8.73
CA GLU A 24 -18.55 10.81 -9.67
C GLU A 24 -17.22 11.07 -8.96
N GLN A 25 -17.17 12.07 -8.08
CA GLN A 25 -16.00 12.36 -7.25
C GLN A 25 -15.64 11.18 -6.33
N LEU A 26 -16.64 10.51 -5.74
CA LEU A 26 -16.41 9.31 -4.93
C LEU A 26 -15.81 8.17 -5.77
N GLN A 27 -16.29 7.96 -7.00
CA GLN A 27 -15.71 6.95 -7.90
C GLN A 27 -14.29 7.32 -8.34
N ALA A 28 -14.02 8.60 -8.61
CA ALA A 28 -12.67 9.08 -8.93
C ALA A 28 -11.68 8.83 -7.78
N PHE A 29 -12.09 9.14 -6.55
CA PHE A 29 -11.33 8.83 -5.33
C PHE A 29 -11.02 7.33 -5.23
N LYS A 30 -12.05 6.48 -5.38
CA LYS A 30 -11.88 5.02 -5.34
C LYS A 30 -10.95 4.52 -6.43
N ALA A 31 -11.07 5.02 -7.65
CA ALA A 31 -10.21 4.62 -8.76
C ALA A 31 -8.74 5.02 -8.52
N ALA A 32 -8.49 6.23 -8.01
CA ALA A 32 -7.15 6.68 -7.63
C ALA A 32 -6.56 5.80 -6.51
N PHE A 33 -7.36 5.51 -5.47
CA PHE A 33 -6.94 4.62 -4.39
C PHE A 33 -6.62 3.21 -4.92
N GLU A 34 -7.49 2.64 -5.76
CA GLU A 34 -7.29 1.30 -6.32
C GLU A 34 -6.02 1.21 -7.17
N LEU A 35 -5.73 2.23 -7.99
CA LEU A 35 -4.51 2.36 -8.76
C LEU A 35 -3.28 2.32 -7.85
N GLY A 36 -3.24 3.22 -6.87
CA GLY A 36 -2.13 3.38 -5.93
C GLY A 36 -1.91 2.20 -5.00
N ASN A 37 -2.99 1.53 -4.63
CA ASN A 37 -3.00 0.37 -3.77
C ASN A 37 -2.68 -0.92 -4.53
N PHE A 38 -2.57 -0.89 -5.86
CA PHE A 38 -2.43 -2.10 -6.69
C PHE A 38 -3.55 -3.12 -6.45
N ALA A 39 -4.76 -2.62 -6.28
CA ALA A 39 -5.84 -3.30 -5.57
C ALA A 39 -6.31 -4.61 -6.22
N ARG A 40 -6.12 -4.77 -7.53
CA ARG A 40 -6.56 -5.95 -8.28
C ARG A 40 -5.66 -7.17 -8.10
N PHE A 41 -4.40 -6.99 -7.73
CA PHE A 41 -3.41 -8.06 -7.77
C PHE A 41 -2.51 -8.15 -6.53
N SER A 42 -2.23 -7.03 -5.86
CA SER A 42 -1.43 -7.03 -4.63
C SER A 42 -1.79 -5.83 -3.74
N PRO A 43 -3.04 -5.76 -3.22
CA PRO A 43 -3.46 -4.68 -2.34
C PRO A 43 -2.52 -4.57 -1.13
N LYS A 44 -2.16 -3.36 -0.74
CA LYS A 44 -1.29 -3.12 0.44
C LYS A 44 -2.07 -2.61 1.66
N LEU A 45 -3.22 -2.02 1.42
CA LEU A 45 -4.09 -1.40 2.41
C LEU A 45 -5.56 -1.62 2.02
N ARG A 46 -6.45 -1.69 3.01
CA ARG A 46 -7.90 -1.56 2.76
C ARG A 46 -8.41 -0.35 3.50
N ILE A 47 -9.37 0.34 2.90
CA ILE A 47 -10.07 1.44 3.54
C ILE A 47 -11.58 1.19 3.48
N LYS A 48 -12.28 1.56 4.54
CA LYS A 48 -13.74 1.52 4.61
C LYS A 48 -14.26 2.95 4.65
N ILE A 49 -14.82 3.41 3.54
CA ILE A 49 -15.37 4.76 3.42
C ILE A 49 -16.74 4.78 4.08
N VAL A 50 -16.95 5.64 5.06
CA VAL A 50 -18.19 5.72 5.83
C VAL A 50 -18.65 7.16 5.98
N ARG A 51 -19.96 7.34 6.20
CA ARG A 51 -20.46 8.62 6.68
C ARG A 51 -19.96 8.84 8.12
N PRO A 52 -19.52 10.05 8.46
CA PRO A 52 -19.10 10.35 9.81
C PRO A 52 -20.31 10.33 10.77
N PRO A 53 -20.06 10.13 12.07
CA PRO A 53 -20.97 10.56 13.12
C PRO A 53 -21.42 12.03 12.94
N GLU A 54 -22.67 12.34 13.28
CA GLU A 54 -23.22 13.70 13.10
C GLU A 54 -22.42 14.77 13.86
N ASP A 55 -21.85 14.42 15.01
CA ASP A 55 -21.07 15.34 15.85
C ASP A 55 -19.70 15.70 15.24
N TYR A 56 -19.22 14.98 14.23
CA TYR A 56 -17.94 15.24 13.56
C TYR A 56 -18.09 16.29 12.45
N ILE A 57 -19.32 16.54 11.97
CA ILE A 57 -19.57 17.44 10.85
C ILE A 57 -19.18 18.88 11.22
N GLY A 58 -18.33 19.50 10.39
CA GLY A 58 -17.81 20.85 10.60
C GLY A 58 -16.83 20.98 11.77
N LYS A 59 -16.30 19.86 12.28
CA LYS A 59 -15.29 19.85 13.34
C LYS A 59 -13.88 19.74 12.78
N SER A 60 -12.91 20.16 13.59
CA SER A 60 -11.49 20.03 13.24
C SER A 60 -11.03 18.58 13.35
N HIS A 61 -9.92 18.25 12.69
CA HIS A 61 -9.34 16.90 12.76
C HIS A 61 -8.91 16.55 14.19
N GLU A 62 -8.45 17.52 14.96
CA GLU A 62 -8.06 17.40 16.38
C GLU A 62 -9.26 16.98 17.23
N TYR A 63 -10.42 17.63 17.02
CA TYR A 63 -11.65 17.24 17.71
C TYR A 63 -12.04 15.79 17.41
N ILE A 64 -11.97 15.40 16.13
CA ILE A 64 -12.34 14.05 15.68
C ILE A 64 -11.38 13.01 16.28
N ARG A 65 -10.05 13.24 16.22
CA ARG A 65 -9.05 12.37 16.85
C ARG A 65 -9.31 12.18 18.34
N ARG A 66 -9.56 13.26 19.09
CA ARG A 66 -9.91 13.18 20.53
C ARG A 66 -11.17 12.34 20.75
N LYS A 67 -12.18 12.44 19.88
CA LYS A 67 -13.40 11.62 19.99
C LYS A 67 -13.18 10.14 19.68
N GLU A 68 -12.30 9.81 18.75
CA GLU A 68 -11.87 8.43 18.50
C GLU A 68 -11.08 7.89 19.71
N ASP A 69 -10.18 8.69 20.29
CA ASP A 69 -9.40 8.34 21.49
C ASP A 69 -10.30 8.11 22.72
N GLU A 70 -11.24 9.03 22.99
CA GLU A 70 -12.24 8.91 24.07
C GLU A 70 -13.08 7.63 23.93
N ALA A 71 -13.23 7.13 22.71
CA ALA A 71 -13.96 5.92 22.41
C ALA A 71 -13.07 4.67 22.27
N GLY A 72 -11.78 4.78 22.62
CA GLY A 72 -10.81 3.69 22.66
C GLY A 72 -10.37 3.16 21.29
N ARG A 73 -10.51 3.96 20.23
CA ARG A 73 -10.09 3.61 18.86
C ARG A 73 -8.77 4.28 18.55
N GLU A 74 -7.66 3.77 19.06
CA GLU A 74 -6.34 4.44 19.01
C GLU A 74 -5.64 4.32 17.65
N GLU A 75 -6.16 3.49 16.74
CA GLU A 75 -5.57 3.29 15.41
C GLU A 75 -5.66 4.54 14.53
N ALA A 76 -4.79 4.64 13.53
CA ALA A 76 -4.87 5.68 12.52
C ALA A 76 -6.18 5.59 11.73
N PHE A 77 -6.62 6.72 11.19
CA PHE A 77 -7.79 6.77 10.32
C PHE A 77 -7.65 7.85 9.25
N LEU A 78 -8.60 7.87 8.32
CA LEU A 78 -8.57 8.76 7.17
C LEU A 78 -9.73 9.75 7.20
N ILE A 79 -9.50 10.96 6.70
CA ILE A 79 -10.56 11.97 6.50
C ILE A 79 -10.52 12.44 5.04
N VAL A 80 -11.69 12.51 4.41
CA VAL A 80 -11.91 13.21 3.14
C VAL A 80 -12.80 14.43 3.44
N ASP A 81 -12.17 15.59 3.56
CA ASP A 81 -12.82 16.91 3.67
C ASP A 81 -12.72 17.69 2.35
N ASP A 82 -13.31 18.89 2.29
CA ASP A 82 -13.39 19.66 1.04
C ASP A 82 -12.00 19.95 0.46
N ARG A 83 -11.02 20.23 1.32
CA ARG A 83 -9.63 20.44 0.91
C ARG A 83 -9.02 19.17 0.33
N ALA A 84 -9.29 18.01 0.92
CA ALA A 84 -8.83 16.74 0.39
C ALA A 84 -9.40 16.47 -1.01
N VAL A 85 -10.68 16.80 -1.23
CA VAL A 85 -11.35 16.66 -2.53
C VAL A 85 -10.74 17.58 -3.58
N GLU A 86 -10.49 18.85 -3.25
CA GLU A 86 -9.85 19.83 -4.15
C GLU A 86 -8.46 19.42 -4.62
N ASN A 87 -7.81 18.52 -3.88
CA ASN A 87 -6.42 18.12 -4.07
C ASN A 87 -6.26 16.65 -4.49
N ASP A 88 -7.34 15.96 -4.84
CA ASP A 88 -7.34 14.51 -5.13
C ASP A 88 -6.63 13.68 -4.04
N ALA A 89 -6.83 14.08 -2.78
CA ALA A 89 -6.04 13.65 -1.64
C ALA A 89 -6.93 13.12 -0.51
N VAL A 90 -6.26 12.67 0.55
CA VAL A 90 -6.87 12.18 1.79
C VAL A 90 -5.98 12.54 2.96
N TRP A 91 -6.59 12.96 4.06
CA TRP A 91 -5.86 13.17 5.30
C TRP A 91 -5.62 11.82 5.98
N TYR A 92 -4.37 11.50 6.25
CA TYR A 92 -3.98 10.46 7.19
C TYR A 92 -3.86 11.09 8.57
N ILE A 93 -4.68 10.61 9.51
CA ILE A 93 -4.73 11.08 10.89
C ILE A 93 -4.16 9.99 11.78
N GLN A 94 -3.12 10.30 12.54
CA GLN A 94 -2.39 9.32 13.33
C GLN A 94 -2.69 9.47 14.83
N TRP A 95 -1.86 10.21 15.57
CA TRP A 95 -2.01 10.44 17.01
C TRP A 95 -1.57 11.87 17.38
N PHE A 96 -1.93 12.32 18.58
CA PHE A 96 -1.36 13.52 19.17
C PHE A 96 0.09 13.29 19.58
N ALA A 97 0.90 14.34 19.49
CA ALA A 97 2.27 14.33 19.94
C ALA A 97 2.36 13.91 21.42
N ASP A 98 3.40 13.17 21.77
CA ASP A 98 3.65 12.77 23.14
C ASP A 98 4.79 13.58 23.77
N ASP A 99 4.86 13.57 25.11
CA ASP A 99 5.96 14.24 25.84
C ASP A 99 7.27 13.42 25.78
N GLY A 100 7.38 12.50 24.82
CA GLY A 100 8.50 11.60 24.67
C GLY A 100 9.74 12.29 24.09
N PRO A 101 10.95 11.78 24.38
CA PRO A 101 12.20 12.31 23.84
C PRO A 101 12.29 12.19 22.30
N MET A 102 11.39 11.43 21.68
CA MET A 102 11.29 11.24 20.23
C MET A 102 10.43 12.31 19.55
N ASP A 103 9.65 13.10 20.30
CA ASP A 103 8.72 14.09 19.75
C ASP A 103 9.16 15.54 19.95
N VAL A 104 10.49 15.75 19.97
CA VAL A 104 11.13 17.09 19.94
C VAL A 104 10.75 17.93 18.71
N CYS A 105 10.04 17.31 17.77
CA CYS A 105 9.50 17.88 16.55
C CYS A 105 8.17 18.64 16.80
N ALA A 106 7.46 18.41 17.90
CA ALA A 106 6.26 19.15 18.25
C ALA A 106 6.57 20.28 19.25
N GLU A 107 5.83 21.39 19.14
CA GLU A 107 5.87 22.48 20.13
C GLU A 107 5.15 22.10 21.44
N SER A 108 4.17 21.19 21.37
CA SER A 108 3.41 20.66 22.51
C SER A 108 2.74 19.31 22.19
N SER A 109 2.23 18.62 23.22
CA SER A 109 1.42 17.41 23.08
C SER A 109 0.01 17.65 22.52
N ASP A 110 -0.38 18.90 22.25
CA ASP A 110 -1.63 19.23 21.54
C ASP A 110 -1.48 19.17 20.01
N VAL A 111 -0.27 18.96 19.49
CA VAL A 111 -0.01 18.82 18.05
C VAL A 111 -0.56 17.49 17.55
N LEU A 112 -1.52 17.52 16.62
CA LEU A 112 -1.98 16.32 15.94
C LEU A 112 -1.09 15.98 14.75
N TRP A 113 -0.46 14.80 14.77
CA TRP A 113 0.26 14.27 13.63
C TRP A 113 -0.71 13.84 12.53
N LYS A 114 -0.76 14.64 11.46
CA LYS A 114 -1.59 14.41 10.28
C LYS A 114 -0.89 14.78 8.97
N MET A 115 -1.27 14.16 7.88
CA MET A 115 -0.71 14.50 6.57
C MET A 115 -1.75 14.39 5.46
N LEU A 116 -1.84 15.41 4.61
CA LEU A 116 -2.63 15.37 3.39
C LEU A 116 -1.82 14.67 2.30
N ILE A 117 -2.27 13.51 1.85
CA ILE A 117 -1.54 12.64 0.94
C ILE A 117 -2.36 12.46 -0.33
N ARG A 118 -1.73 12.54 -1.51
CA ARG A 118 -2.39 12.24 -2.79
C ARG A 118 -2.96 10.82 -2.75
N THR A 119 -4.22 10.65 -3.17
CA THR A 119 -4.99 9.43 -2.88
C THR A 119 -4.33 8.15 -3.42
N ASP A 120 -3.72 8.23 -4.61
CA ASP A 120 -3.00 7.12 -5.25
C ASP A 120 -1.60 6.84 -4.64
N LYS A 121 -1.16 7.63 -3.65
CA LYS A 121 0.09 7.40 -2.90
C LYS A 121 -0.14 6.82 -1.51
N LEU A 122 -1.37 6.92 -1.00
CA LEU A 122 -1.70 6.59 0.38
C LEU A 122 -1.18 5.20 0.80
N ALA A 123 -1.47 4.16 0.01
CA ALA A 123 -1.11 2.78 0.37
C ALA A 123 0.41 2.58 0.51
N MET A 124 1.20 3.29 -0.30
CA MET A 124 2.66 3.24 -0.22
C MET A 124 3.20 4.03 0.96
N VAL A 125 2.61 5.20 1.25
CA VAL A 125 2.95 5.97 2.46
C VAL A 125 2.68 5.14 3.71
N TYR A 126 1.48 4.56 3.80
CA TYR A 126 1.07 3.71 4.92
C TYR A 126 2.03 2.54 5.15
N VAL A 127 2.40 1.78 4.11
CA VAL A 127 3.35 0.67 4.26
C VAL A 127 4.72 1.14 4.78
N ASN A 128 5.20 2.30 4.32
CA ASN A 128 6.47 2.83 4.81
C ASN A 128 6.42 3.21 6.30
N TYR A 129 5.27 3.72 6.77
CA TYR A 129 5.06 4.02 8.18
C TYR A 129 4.92 2.75 9.03
N ASP A 130 4.14 1.78 8.56
CA ASP A 130 3.89 0.51 9.26
C ASP A 130 5.18 -0.30 9.49
N VAL A 131 6.06 -0.40 8.48
CA VAL A 131 7.34 -1.11 8.61
C VAL A 131 8.46 -0.26 9.25
N GLY A 132 8.15 0.97 9.64
CA GLY A 132 9.12 1.90 10.24
C GLY A 132 10.25 2.31 9.30
N ASN A 133 10.03 2.29 7.99
CA ASN A 133 11.02 2.74 7.01
C ASN A 133 11.17 4.28 7.01
N ILE A 134 10.09 4.99 7.28
CA ILE A 134 10.06 6.44 7.50
C ILE A 134 8.89 6.80 8.42
N SER A 135 8.90 7.99 8.99
CA SER A 135 7.81 8.50 9.84
C SER A 135 7.04 9.64 9.17
N LEU A 136 5.84 9.92 9.68
CA LEU A 136 5.05 11.09 9.27
C LEU A 136 5.82 12.38 9.55
N GLN A 137 6.43 12.46 10.72
CA GLN A 137 7.24 13.60 11.17
C GLN A 137 8.37 13.89 10.19
N GLU A 138 9.12 12.87 9.76
CA GLU A 138 10.22 13.04 8.79
C GLU A 138 9.76 13.55 7.41
N GLN A 139 8.48 13.35 7.06
CA GLN A 139 7.93 13.73 5.75
C GLN A 139 7.27 15.11 5.74
N LEU A 140 6.86 15.64 6.89
CA LEU A 140 6.18 16.95 6.97
C LEU A 140 6.99 18.13 6.39
N PRO A 141 8.32 18.21 6.54
CA PRO A 141 9.14 19.25 5.88
C PRO A 141 9.04 19.22 4.36
N ASN A 142 8.92 18.04 3.76
CA ASN A 142 8.77 17.88 2.31
C ASN A 142 7.42 18.44 1.81
N CYS A 143 6.49 18.70 2.74
CA CYS A 143 5.20 19.33 2.51
C CYS A 143 5.18 20.84 2.84
N GLY A 144 6.31 21.41 3.28
CA GLY A 144 6.41 22.82 3.67
C GLY A 144 5.98 23.12 5.10
N VAL A 145 5.89 22.12 5.98
CA VAL A 145 5.62 22.33 7.40
C VAL A 145 6.95 22.56 8.13
N GLU A 146 7.03 23.67 8.86
CA GLU A 146 8.23 24.05 9.61
C GLU A 146 8.26 23.41 11.01
N PHE A 147 9.49 23.18 11.51
CA PHE A 147 9.73 22.66 12.85
C PHE A 147 10.18 23.76 13.83
N PRO A 148 9.80 23.70 15.13
CA PRO A 148 8.86 22.72 15.70
C PRO A 148 7.43 22.95 15.18
N VAL A 149 6.71 21.85 14.98
CA VAL A 149 5.33 21.88 14.47
C VAL A 149 4.42 22.43 15.55
N LYS A 150 3.54 23.36 15.18
CA LYS A 150 2.60 24.03 16.08
C LYS A 150 1.23 23.39 16.01
N GLU A 151 0.45 23.58 17.07
CA GLU A 151 -0.96 23.17 17.08
C GLU A 151 -1.69 23.82 15.90
N GLY A 152 -2.53 23.01 15.23
CA GLY A 152 -3.35 23.48 14.11
C GLY A 152 -2.55 23.87 12.86
N TYR A 153 -1.32 23.37 12.69
CA TYR A 153 -0.53 23.66 11.50
C TYR A 153 -1.29 23.37 10.21
N GLU A 154 -1.03 24.21 9.21
CA GLU A 154 -1.43 23.95 7.84
C GLU A 154 -0.29 23.22 7.12
N GLN A 155 -0.65 22.28 6.25
CA GLN A 155 0.30 21.63 5.35
C GLN A 155 0.22 22.29 3.97
N PRO A 156 1.13 23.19 3.56
CA PRO A 156 0.95 23.96 2.32
C PRO A 156 0.86 23.10 1.06
N LYS A 157 1.62 22.01 0.99
CA LYS A 157 1.72 21.14 -0.18
C LYS A 157 1.20 19.75 0.14
N VAL A 158 0.38 19.18 -0.75
CA VAL A 158 -0.01 17.77 -0.69
C VAL A 158 1.25 16.90 -0.76
N PHE A 159 1.32 15.89 0.12
CA PHE A 159 2.38 14.91 0.03
C PHE A 159 2.15 14.02 -1.19
N ASP A 160 3.10 14.09 -2.12
CA ASP A 160 3.09 13.32 -3.35
C ASP A 160 4.49 12.79 -3.58
N TYR A 161 4.61 11.46 -3.67
CA TYR A 161 5.81 10.88 -4.23
C TYR A 161 5.81 11.19 -5.73
N ASP A 162 6.83 11.87 -6.24
CA ASP A 162 7.00 12.15 -7.67
C ASP A 162 7.23 10.84 -8.46
N MET A 163 6.14 10.10 -8.63
CA MET A 163 6.07 8.75 -9.16
C MET A 163 4.82 8.62 -10.04
N ASP A 164 4.94 7.85 -11.11
CA ASP A 164 3.84 7.54 -12.02
C ASP A 164 3.25 6.18 -11.61
N MET A 165 2.11 6.19 -10.92
CA MET A 165 1.55 4.94 -10.39
C MET A 165 1.20 3.93 -11.48
N HIS A 166 0.89 4.38 -12.71
CA HIS A 166 0.65 3.46 -13.82
C HIS A 166 1.92 2.70 -14.21
N LYS A 167 3.08 3.36 -14.20
CA LYS A 167 4.37 2.69 -14.44
C LYS A 167 4.77 1.82 -13.26
N GLU A 168 4.52 2.28 -12.03
CA GLU A 168 4.86 1.52 -10.82
C GLU A 168 4.11 0.17 -10.73
N GLN A 169 2.93 0.04 -11.35
CA GLN A 169 2.22 -1.25 -11.39
C GLN A 169 3.06 -2.36 -12.05
N TYR A 170 3.84 -2.02 -13.08
CA TYR A 170 4.69 -2.96 -13.81
C TYR A 170 5.98 -3.34 -13.05
N GLY A 171 6.33 -2.56 -12.03
CA GLY A 171 7.45 -2.84 -11.14
C GLY A 171 7.07 -3.70 -9.92
N GLN A 172 5.80 -4.09 -9.76
CA GLN A 172 5.36 -4.84 -8.59
C GLN A 172 5.84 -6.30 -8.66
N PRO A 173 6.74 -6.72 -7.73
CA PRO A 173 7.24 -8.08 -7.73
C PRO A 173 6.18 -9.04 -7.17
N THR A 174 6.21 -10.28 -7.63
CA THR A 174 5.46 -11.40 -7.09
C THR A 174 6.34 -12.64 -6.99
N TRP A 175 6.07 -13.46 -5.98
CA TRP A 175 6.79 -14.70 -5.74
C TRP A 175 5.93 -15.88 -6.20
N VAL A 176 6.45 -16.61 -7.18
CA VAL A 176 5.77 -17.73 -7.82
C VAL A 176 6.48 -19.02 -7.45
N ASN A 177 5.75 -19.99 -6.89
CA ASN A 177 6.23 -21.35 -6.70
C ASN A 177 5.83 -22.18 -7.92
N ALA A 178 6.83 -22.63 -8.68
CA ALA A 178 6.69 -23.34 -9.94
C ALA A 178 7.24 -24.77 -9.83
N GLU A 179 6.42 -25.76 -10.15
CA GLU A 179 6.81 -27.17 -10.19
C GLU A 179 7.78 -27.45 -11.37
N PRO A 180 8.55 -28.56 -11.33
CA PRO A 180 9.56 -28.86 -12.35
C PRO A 180 9.08 -28.84 -13.81
N HIS A 181 7.79 -29.06 -14.05
CA HIS A 181 7.21 -29.06 -15.39
C HIS A 181 6.74 -27.67 -15.86
N GLU A 182 6.76 -26.66 -15.00
CA GLU A 182 6.20 -25.32 -15.21
C GLU A 182 7.25 -24.27 -15.57
N PHE A 183 8.52 -24.57 -15.34
CA PHE A 183 9.63 -23.66 -15.59
C PHE A 183 10.71 -24.31 -16.46
N GLU A 184 11.62 -23.48 -16.98
CA GLU A 184 12.80 -23.92 -17.71
C GLU A 184 14.05 -23.20 -17.21
N TYR A 185 15.20 -23.87 -17.31
CA TYR A 185 16.50 -23.30 -16.99
C TYR A 185 17.16 -22.71 -18.23
N ASN A 186 17.90 -21.62 -18.05
CA ASN A 186 18.77 -21.09 -19.09
C ASN A 186 19.90 -22.09 -19.34
N LYS A 187 19.95 -22.66 -20.55
CA LYS A 187 20.93 -23.68 -20.97
C LYS A 187 22.21 -23.09 -21.59
N GLY A 188 22.39 -21.77 -21.50
CA GLY A 188 23.48 -21.03 -22.12
C GLY A 188 23.06 -20.46 -23.48
N GLY A 189 23.26 -19.16 -23.67
CA GLY A 189 22.93 -18.43 -24.90
C GLY A 189 22.35 -17.04 -24.64
N GLU A 190 21.65 -16.87 -23.52
CA GLU A 190 21.06 -15.59 -23.12
C GLU A 190 21.95 -14.86 -22.12
N LYS A 191 22.03 -13.53 -22.24
CA LYS A 191 22.84 -12.70 -21.36
C LYS A 191 22.21 -12.66 -19.97
N PHE A 192 23.04 -12.84 -18.95
CA PHE A 192 22.68 -12.71 -17.53
C PHE A 192 22.45 -11.24 -17.12
N GLY A 193 21.80 -10.41 -17.95
CA GLY A 193 21.63 -8.98 -17.70
C GLY A 193 22.91 -8.27 -17.26
N ASP A 194 22.76 -7.25 -16.40
CA ASP A 194 23.84 -6.44 -15.84
C ASP A 194 24.25 -6.90 -14.43
N TYR A 195 24.13 -8.19 -14.10
CA TYR A 195 24.53 -8.69 -12.78
C TYR A 195 26.03 -8.48 -12.54
N VAL A 196 26.37 -7.75 -11.46
CA VAL A 196 27.75 -7.57 -10.98
C VAL A 196 28.42 -8.92 -10.66
N ALA A 197 27.63 -9.88 -10.15
CA ALA A 197 28.03 -11.26 -9.96
C ALA A 197 26.96 -12.18 -10.58
N PRO A 198 27.15 -12.63 -11.84
CA PRO A 198 26.15 -13.41 -12.55
C PRO A 198 25.77 -14.68 -11.77
N PRO A 199 24.47 -14.97 -11.58
CA PRO A 199 24.07 -16.22 -10.96
C PRO A 199 24.49 -17.39 -11.86
N ARG A 200 24.80 -18.54 -11.24
CA ARG A 200 25.18 -19.76 -11.97
C ARG A 200 24.04 -20.34 -12.82
N THR A 201 22.81 -20.03 -12.44
CA THR A 201 21.59 -20.57 -13.04
C THR A 201 20.52 -19.49 -13.04
N LEU A 202 19.83 -19.35 -14.17
CA LEU A 202 18.59 -18.60 -14.30
C LEU A 202 17.47 -19.57 -14.67
N ALA A 203 16.26 -19.24 -14.25
CA ALA A 203 15.05 -19.93 -14.64
C ALA A 203 13.96 -18.91 -14.95
N ARG A 204 13.02 -19.32 -15.77
CA ARG A 204 11.78 -18.58 -16.05
C ARG A 204 10.63 -19.56 -16.16
N LEU A 205 9.40 -19.06 -16.11
CA LEU A 205 8.25 -19.90 -16.42
C LEU A 205 8.24 -20.24 -17.91
N LYS A 206 7.60 -21.35 -18.28
CA LYS A 206 7.22 -21.55 -19.68
C LYS A 206 6.21 -20.47 -20.09
N ASP A 207 6.23 -20.06 -21.34
CA ASP A 207 5.44 -18.90 -21.80
C ASP A 207 3.94 -19.08 -21.55
N GLU A 208 3.40 -20.27 -21.84
CA GLU A 208 1.99 -20.59 -21.59
C GLU A 208 1.62 -20.58 -20.10
N VAL A 209 2.59 -20.88 -19.23
CA VAL A 209 2.41 -20.87 -17.78
C VAL A 209 2.43 -19.43 -17.27
N ALA A 210 3.37 -18.60 -17.75
CA ALA A 210 3.46 -17.19 -17.39
C ALA A 210 2.20 -16.41 -17.79
N GLU A 211 1.74 -16.59 -19.04
CA GLU A 211 0.54 -15.95 -19.57
C GLU A 211 -0.69 -16.32 -18.74
N ALA A 212 -0.89 -17.61 -18.46
CA ALA A 212 -2.01 -18.08 -17.65
C ALA A 212 -1.97 -17.61 -16.18
N SER A 213 -0.80 -17.19 -15.70
CA SER A 213 -0.56 -16.78 -14.31
C SER A 213 -0.50 -15.26 -14.12
N GLY A 214 -0.67 -14.49 -15.19
CA GLY A 214 -0.69 -13.02 -15.14
C GLY A 214 0.63 -12.39 -14.74
N VAL A 215 1.76 -13.01 -15.08
CA VAL A 215 3.10 -12.46 -14.78
C VAL A 215 3.84 -12.12 -16.05
N LEU A 216 4.71 -11.11 -15.96
CA LEU A 216 5.69 -10.81 -17.01
C LEU A 216 6.81 -11.83 -16.90
N ASN A 217 6.99 -12.62 -17.97
CA ASN A 217 7.97 -13.70 -17.99
C ASN A 217 9.38 -13.12 -18.20
N ASP A 218 10.30 -13.43 -17.30
CA ASP A 218 11.70 -13.03 -17.40
C ASP A 218 12.61 -14.07 -16.76
N TRP A 219 13.90 -14.03 -17.12
CA TRP A 219 14.93 -14.86 -16.56
C TRP A 219 15.35 -14.36 -15.18
N VAL A 220 15.04 -15.15 -14.16
CA VAL A 220 15.29 -14.77 -12.77
C VAL A 220 16.10 -15.84 -12.06
N LYS A 221 16.74 -15.46 -10.95
CA LYS A 221 17.48 -16.42 -10.12
C LYS A 221 16.46 -17.31 -9.38
N PRO A 222 16.45 -18.64 -9.61
CA PRO A 222 15.56 -19.53 -8.89
C PRO A 222 16.07 -19.81 -7.48
N TYR A 223 15.13 -20.03 -6.56
CA TYR A 223 15.41 -20.51 -5.21
C TYR A 223 14.63 -21.80 -4.95
N PRO A 224 15.17 -22.79 -4.23
CA PRO A 224 14.40 -23.98 -3.88
C PRO A 224 13.20 -23.57 -3.00
N ALA A 225 12.01 -24.10 -3.31
CA ALA A 225 10.84 -23.90 -2.47
C ALA A 225 10.93 -24.76 -1.20
N GLY A 226 10.61 -24.15 -0.06
CA GLY A 226 10.42 -24.84 1.21
C GLY A 226 8.94 -24.83 1.63
N PRO A 227 8.59 -25.52 2.74
CA PRO A 227 7.27 -25.44 3.32
C PRO A 227 6.87 -24.00 3.61
N LEU A 228 5.71 -23.56 3.14
CA LEU A 228 5.19 -22.22 3.37
C LEU A 228 4.15 -22.24 4.48
N ARG A 229 4.35 -21.45 5.54
CA ARG A 229 3.33 -21.26 6.58
C ARG A 229 2.26 -20.31 6.05
N MET A 230 1.02 -20.77 6.02
CA MET A 230 -0.15 -20.00 5.59
C MET A 230 -0.70 -19.19 6.77
N SER A 231 -1.43 -18.10 6.48
CA SER A 231 -2.18 -17.29 7.48
C SER A 231 -3.06 -18.09 8.45
N ASN A 232 -3.65 -19.21 8.01
CA ASN A 232 -4.44 -20.09 8.88
C ASN A 232 -3.59 -21.02 9.78
N GLY A 233 -2.28 -20.79 9.83
CA GLY A 233 -1.31 -21.57 10.60
C GLY A 233 -0.92 -22.92 9.99
N LYS A 234 -1.55 -23.36 8.89
CA LYS A 234 -1.19 -24.61 8.21
C LYS A 234 0.09 -24.45 7.39
N MET A 235 0.86 -25.52 7.28
CA MET A 235 1.98 -25.61 6.36
C MET A 235 1.49 -26.07 4.99
N LYS A 236 1.88 -25.37 3.93
CA LYS A 236 1.74 -25.79 2.55
C LYS A 236 3.05 -26.43 2.10
N GLU A 237 2.96 -27.71 1.79
CA GLU A 237 4.04 -28.47 1.18
C GLU A 237 4.02 -28.31 -0.35
N PHE A 238 5.19 -28.41 -0.96
CA PHE A 238 5.36 -28.37 -2.41
C PHE A 238 6.03 -29.66 -2.90
N PRO A 239 5.75 -30.11 -4.14
CA PRO A 239 6.46 -31.24 -4.73
C PRO A 239 7.97 -31.02 -4.77
N GLU A 240 8.72 -32.12 -4.71
CA GLU A 240 10.18 -32.08 -4.83
C GLU A 240 10.61 -31.39 -6.14
N GLY A 241 11.61 -30.52 -6.06
CA GLY A 241 12.12 -29.77 -7.20
C GLY A 241 11.33 -28.50 -7.55
N THR A 242 10.29 -28.15 -6.77
CA THR A 242 9.60 -26.86 -6.91
C THR A 242 10.58 -25.70 -6.66
N MET A 243 10.51 -24.69 -7.50
CA MET A 243 11.35 -23.49 -7.43
C MET A 243 10.49 -22.25 -7.17
N VAL A 244 11.05 -21.31 -6.41
CA VAL A 244 10.52 -19.97 -6.22
C VAL A 244 11.18 -19.03 -7.23
N LEU A 245 10.36 -18.33 -8.01
CA LEU A 245 10.76 -17.32 -8.98
C LEU A 245 10.18 -15.97 -8.55
N GLN A 246 11.02 -14.93 -8.46
CA GLN A 246 10.57 -13.56 -8.24
C GLN A 246 10.33 -12.91 -9.60
N LEU A 247 9.07 -12.82 -10.03
CA LEU A 247 8.68 -12.25 -11.33
C LEU A 247 7.95 -10.92 -11.12
N MET A 248 7.66 -10.21 -12.21
CA MET A 248 6.82 -9.02 -12.16
C MET A 248 5.37 -9.37 -12.49
N ILE A 249 4.43 -8.70 -11.85
CA ILE A 249 3.01 -8.82 -12.18
C ILE A 249 2.76 -8.18 -13.55
N ASN A 250 1.89 -8.77 -14.37
CA ASN A 250 1.33 -8.13 -15.55
C ASN A 250 0.03 -7.40 -15.17
N PRO A 251 0.01 -6.05 -15.09
CA PRO A 251 -1.19 -5.31 -14.70
C PRO A 251 -2.36 -5.45 -15.71
N ASP A 252 -2.04 -5.75 -16.97
CA ASP A 252 -3.01 -5.89 -18.07
C ASP A 252 -3.71 -7.25 -18.08
N PHE A 253 -3.24 -8.20 -17.27
CA PHE A 253 -3.94 -9.47 -17.09
C PHE A 253 -5.36 -9.22 -16.52
N PRO A 254 -6.37 -10.04 -16.88
CA PRO A 254 -7.75 -9.89 -16.40
C PRO A 254 -7.90 -10.30 -14.92
N TRP A 255 -7.17 -9.64 -14.03
CA TRP A 255 -7.28 -9.76 -12.59
C TRP A 255 -8.71 -9.47 -12.13
N PRO A 256 -9.23 -10.22 -11.14
CA PRO A 256 -10.52 -9.93 -10.55
C PRO A 256 -10.61 -8.47 -10.07
N PRO A 257 -11.80 -7.85 -10.14
CA PRO A 257 -11.98 -6.51 -9.61
C PRO A 257 -11.77 -6.50 -8.09
N PHE A 258 -11.25 -5.38 -7.58
CA PHE A 258 -11.09 -5.19 -6.15
C PHE A 258 -12.45 -5.18 -5.46
N LYS A 259 -12.50 -5.76 -4.26
CA LYS A 259 -13.71 -5.80 -3.43
C LYS A 259 -13.54 -4.89 -2.22
N TRP A 260 -14.21 -3.75 -2.29
CA TRP A 260 -14.33 -2.82 -1.17
C TRP A 260 -14.86 -3.52 0.09
N PRO A 261 -14.40 -3.13 1.29
CA PRO A 261 -14.94 -3.64 2.55
C PRO A 261 -16.47 -3.50 2.60
N ARG A 262 -17.13 -4.49 3.21
CA ARG A 262 -18.59 -4.49 3.33
C ARG A 262 -19.08 -3.23 4.05
N GLY A 263 -20.07 -2.56 3.44
CA GLY A 263 -20.65 -1.33 4.00
C GLY A 263 -19.77 -0.09 3.80
N SER A 264 -18.71 -0.18 2.99
CA SER A 264 -18.11 1.02 2.41
C SER A 264 -19.13 1.69 1.48
N LEU A 265 -19.22 3.02 1.56
CA LEU A 265 -19.81 3.85 0.50
C LEU A 265 -19.10 3.58 -0.82
#